data_AF-A0A6P7H6G0-F1
#
_entry.id   AF-A0A6P7H6G0-F1
#
_cell.length_a   1.000
_cell.length_b   1.000
_cell.length_c   1.000
_cell.angle_alpha   90.00
_cell.angle_beta   90.00
_cell.angle_gamma   90.00
#
_symmetry.space_group_name_H-M   'P 1'
#
loop_
_entity.id
_entity.type
_entity.pdbx_description
1 polymer ?
#
loop_
_entity_poly.entity_id
_entity_poly.type
_entity_poly.pdbx_seq_one_letter_code
_entity_poly.pdbx_strand_id
1 'polypeptide(L)'
;FHLLNGTPEEAILNTSLEDLDSLSATSDVHDIERAKHKYSTYLDESIRCLQKLDQNKDAPLVLDKINDVMRKAWAVPTYGHELGYALCNALRNSGGLDLIMQNCTKSDKSLQFASAKLLEQCLTAENRAHVVEHGLDKVVNVACVCTKISNSVDHSRVGTGILEHLFKHSEETCSDVVRLGGLDALLFECRKSDVETLRHCAGALANLSLYGGTENQEAMIKRKVPMWLFPLAFHTDDNIKYYACLAITVLVANPEIEAEVLQSGTLGLVEPFVTTHNPSEFAKSNLAHAHGQSKTWLKNLVPVLSSKREEARNLAAFHFCMEAGIKKQQGNTNMFSEIGAIESLKKVASCPNAVASKYAAQALRLIGEEVPHKLSQQVPLWSVEDVEEWVKQIGFPEVAISFVESRVDGDLLLQLTEENLRDDIGLTNGIKRKRFTRELQQLKKMADYTSRDTSNINNFLQTMGLEFSIYTYSFLNAGLDKKDYLRNISEDQLLTECGISNSIHRLRIMEGIRQLENGLANGMNEDNQDKSLDVFVSYRRSNGSQLASLLKVHLQLRGFSVFIDVERLEAGKFDNNLLQSIQKAKHFLLVLTPNALERCIGDIERKDWVHRVSKP
;
A
#
# COMPACT_ATOMS: atom_id res chain seq x y z
N PHE A 1 39.98 -17.44 -55.04
CA PHE A 1 38.67 -17.51 -54.36
C PHE A 1 38.85 -17.04 -52.92
N HIS A 2 38.86 -15.73 -52.69
CA HIS A 2 39.06 -15.11 -51.37
C HIS A 2 38.20 -13.84 -51.26
N LEU A 3 36.91 -13.97 -51.52
CA LEU A 3 35.92 -12.89 -51.46
C LEU A 3 34.57 -13.58 -51.21
N LEU A 4 34.15 -13.72 -49.94
CA LEU A 4 32.76 -13.94 -49.48
C LEU A 4 32.62 -14.31 -47.99
N ASN A 5 33.64 -14.16 -47.14
CA ASN A 5 33.42 -14.16 -45.68
C ASN A 5 33.52 -12.71 -45.22
N GLY A 6 32.39 -12.13 -44.80
CA GLY A 6 32.34 -10.81 -44.16
C GLY A 6 33.19 -10.77 -42.89
N THR A 7 33.39 -9.57 -42.34
CA THR A 7 34.10 -9.41 -41.06
C THR A 7 33.35 -10.17 -39.94
N PRO A 8 34.04 -10.64 -38.87
CA PRO A 8 33.38 -11.27 -37.74
C PRO A 8 32.23 -10.42 -37.17
N GLU A 9 32.38 -9.09 -37.18
CA GLU A 9 31.35 -8.13 -36.79
C GLU A 9 30.12 -8.18 -37.71
N GLU A 10 30.31 -8.19 -39.03
CA GLU A 10 29.20 -8.30 -39.99
C GLU A 10 28.44 -9.61 -39.84
N ALA A 11 29.12 -10.72 -39.53
CA ALA A 11 28.46 -12.00 -39.26
C ALA A 11 27.57 -11.94 -38.00
N ILE A 12 28.05 -11.30 -36.94
CA ILE A 12 27.30 -11.10 -35.68
C ILE A 12 26.08 -10.20 -35.91
N LEU A 13 26.24 -9.10 -36.65
CA LEU A 13 25.17 -8.14 -36.95
C LEU A 13 24.08 -8.74 -37.85
N ASN A 14 24.48 -9.54 -38.85
CA ASN A 14 23.58 -10.19 -39.80
C ASN A 14 22.91 -11.47 -39.27
N THR A 15 23.18 -11.87 -38.03
CA THR A 15 22.55 -13.05 -37.43
C THR A 15 21.02 -12.85 -37.35
N SER A 16 20.28 -13.75 -37.99
CA SER A 16 18.81 -13.78 -37.96
C SER A 16 18.29 -14.25 -36.59
N LEU A 17 17.23 -13.59 -36.12
CA LEU A 17 16.58 -13.82 -34.83
C LEU A 17 15.17 -14.44 -34.97
N GLU A 18 14.81 -14.90 -36.17
CA GLU A 18 13.48 -15.45 -36.48
C GLU A 18 13.14 -16.70 -35.66
N ASP A 19 14.15 -17.48 -35.27
CA ASP A 19 13.95 -18.65 -34.43
C ASP A 19 13.47 -18.27 -33.02
N LEU A 20 13.95 -17.17 -32.42
CA LEU A 20 13.39 -16.67 -31.15
C LEU A 20 11.95 -16.20 -31.30
N ASP A 21 11.63 -15.52 -32.41
CA ASP A 21 10.27 -15.05 -32.69
C ASP A 21 9.30 -16.21 -32.96
N SER A 22 9.83 -17.36 -33.42
CA SER A 22 9.05 -18.57 -33.69
C SER A 22 8.72 -19.39 -32.44
N LEU A 23 9.40 -19.14 -31.32
CA LEU A 23 9.14 -19.84 -30.06
C LEU A 23 7.83 -19.36 -29.44
N SER A 24 7.03 -20.32 -28.97
CA SER A 24 5.72 -20.07 -28.38
C SER A 24 5.45 -21.02 -27.20
N ALA A 25 4.29 -20.86 -26.56
CA ALA A 25 3.88 -21.67 -25.43
C ALA A 25 3.74 -23.18 -25.76
N THR A 26 3.70 -23.56 -27.04
CA THR A 26 3.60 -24.96 -27.51
C THR A 26 4.93 -25.50 -28.05
N SER A 27 6.01 -24.74 -27.98
CA SER A 27 7.33 -25.18 -28.44
C SER A 27 7.86 -26.34 -27.60
N ASP A 28 8.55 -27.28 -28.25
CA ASP A 28 9.16 -28.42 -27.56
C ASP A 28 10.39 -27.98 -26.76
N VAL A 29 10.67 -28.66 -25.65
CA VAL A 29 11.83 -28.42 -24.77
C VAL A 29 13.12 -28.52 -25.57
N HIS A 30 13.19 -29.40 -26.57
CA HIS A 30 14.35 -29.52 -27.45
C HIS A 30 14.63 -28.25 -28.29
N ASP A 31 13.60 -27.54 -28.72
CA ASP A 31 13.78 -26.29 -29.48
C ASP A 31 14.24 -25.15 -28.56
N ILE A 32 13.76 -25.13 -27.32
CA ILE A 32 14.21 -24.21 -26.27
C ILE A 32 15.70 -24.46 -25.94
N GLU A 33 16.11 -25.70 -25.72
CA GLU A 33 17.52 -26.05 -25.46
C GLU A 33 18.42 -25.71 -26.65
N ARG A 34 17.95 -25.92 -27.89
CA ARG A 34 18.67 -25.52 -29.09
C ARG A 34 18.86 -24.01 -29.15
N ALA A 35 17.81 -23.24 -28.87
CA ALA A 35 17.88 -21.79 -28.83
C ALA A 35 18.86 -21.31 -27.74
N LYS A 36 18.77 -21.86 -26.52
CA LYS A 36 19.73 -21.57 -25.43
C LYS A 36 21.16 -21.80 -25.86
N HIS A 37 21.46 -22.96 -26.46
CA HIS A 37 22.81 -23.31 -26.87
C HIS A 37 23.33 -22.40 -28.00
N LYS A 38 22.51 -22.15 -29.03
CA LYS A 38 22.83 -21.26 -30.15
C LYS A 38 23.15 -19.86 -29.64
N TYR A 39 22.26 -19.28 -28.84
CA TYR A 39 22.41 -17.90 -28.39
C TYR A 39 23.46 -17.73 -27.30
N SER A 40 23.70 -18.73 -26.46
CA SER A 40 24.84 -18.71 -25.53
C SER A 40 26.17 -18.72 -26.28
N THR A 41 26.29 -19.52 -27.34
CA THR A 41 27.48 -19.55 -28.20
C THR A 41 27.66 -18.22 -28.93
N TYR A 42 26.56 -17.66 -29.49
CA TYR A 42 26.56 -16.34 -30.12
C TYR A 42 27.06 -15.23 -29.17
N LEU A 43 26.60 -15.23 -27.92
CA LEU A 43 27.04 -14.26 -26.91
C LEU A 43 28.53 -14.40 -26.65
N ASP A 44 29.01 -15.62 -26.43
CA ASP A 44 30.42 -15.87 -26.16
C ASP A 44 31.33 -15.45 -27.34
N GLU A 45 30.92 -15.73 -28.59
CA GLU A 45 31.61 -15.26 -29.79
C GLU A 45 31.60 -13.73 -29.91
N SER A 46 30.47 -13.10 -29.62
CA SER A 46 30.31 -11.64 -29.68
C SER A 46 31.16 -10.93 -28.63
N ILE A 47 31.21 -11.46 -27.40
CA ILE A 47 32.07 -10.93 -26.34
C ILE A 47 33.54 -11.12 -26.67
N ARG A 48 33.94 -12.30 -27.18
CA ARG A 48 35.32 -12.53 -27.65
C ARG A 48 35.71 -11.58 -28.79
N CYS A 49 34.77 -11.22 -29.66
CA CYS A 49 34.98 -10.21 -30.71
C CYS A 49 35.24 -8.83 -30.07
N LEU A 50 34.36 -8.39 -29.17
CA LEU A 50 34.48 -7.10 -28.49
C LEU A 50 35.74 -6.97 -27.62
N GLN A 51 36.23 -8.05 -27.02
CA GLN A 51 37.45 -8.06 -26.19
C GLN A 51 38.73 -7.93 -27.02
N LYS A 52 38.74 -8.40 -28.29
CA LYS A 52 39.93 -8.38 -29.15
C LYS A 52 40.15 -7.05 -29.87
N LEU A 53 39.16 -6.17 -29.84
CA LEU A 53 39.11 -4.97 -30.66
C LEU A 53 39.09 -3.73 -29.77
N ASP A 54 40.28 -3.26 -29.42
CA ASP A 54 40.41 -1.98 -28.74
C ASP A 54 40.00 -0.87 -29.72
N GLN A 55 38.91 -0.15 -29.40
CA GLN A 55 38.40 1.03 -30.10
C GLN A 55 37.74 0.81 -31.49
N ASN A 56 36.92 -0.23 -31.64
CA ASN A 56 36.09 -0.37 -32.84
C ASN A 56 34.86 0.56 -32.82
N LYS A 57 34.61 1.30 -33.91
CA LYS A 57 33.42 2.17 -34.07
C LYS A 57 32.12 1.37 -34.09
N ASP A 58 32.19 0.09 -34.42
CA ASP A 58 31.02 -0.80 -34.52
C ASP A 58 30.67 -1.48 -33.18
N ALA A 59 31.48 -1.31 -32.13
CA ALA A 59 31.24 -1.92 -30.82
C ALA A 59 29.85 -1.56 -30.22
N PRO A 60 29.35 -0.30 -30.31
CA PRO A 60 28.00 0.02 -29.89
C PRO A 60 26.91 -0.75 -30.67
N LEU A 61 27.09 -0.95 -31.99
CA LEU A 61 26.14 -1.68 -32.83
C LEU A 61 26.06 -3.15 -32.45
N VAL A 62 27.20 -3.76 -32.13
CA VAL A 62 27.26 -5.15 -31.65
C VAL A 62 26.56 -5.29 -30.30
N LEU A 63 26.78 -4.34 -29.37
CA LEU A 63 26.10 -4.33 -28.07
C LEU A 63 24.58 -4.13 -28.20
N ASP A 64 24.13 -3.25 -29.10
CA ASP A 64 22.71 -3.08 -29.39
C ASP A 64 22.09 -4.37 -29.97
N LYS A 65 22.81 -5.07 -30.85
CA LYS A 65 22.37 -6.36 -31.38
C LYS A 65 22.28 -7.43 -30.29
N ILE A 66 23.25 -7.50 -29.38
CA ILE A 66 23.18 -8.40 -28.21
C ILE A 66 21.98 -8.04 -27.33
N ASN A 67 21.73 -6.75 -27.11
CA ASN A 67 20.57 -6.29 -26.36
C ASN A 67 19.25 -6.71 -27.03
N ASP A 68 19.15 -6.67 -28.36
CA ASP A 68 17.98 -7.15 -29.09
C ASP A 68 17.76 -8.65 -28.91
N VAL A 69 18.83 -9.46 -28.92
CA VAL A 69 18.78 -10.89 -28.58
C VAL A 69 18.23 -11.10 -27.18
N MET A 70 18.75 -10.36 -26.19
CA MET A 70 18.29 -10.46 -24.79
C MET A 70 16.82 -10.09 -24.66
N ARG A 71 16.39 -8.98 -25.26
CA ARG A 71 14.98 -8.53 -25.22
C ARG A 71 14.04 -9.55 -25.86
N LYS A 72 14.42 -10.12 -27.01
CA LYS A 72 13.63 -11.18 -27.66
C LYS A 72 13.57 -12.44 -26.81
N ALA A 73 14.69 -12.85 -26.20
CA ALA A 73 14.72 -14.00 -25.30
C ALA A 73 13.79 -13.82 -24.09
N TRP A 74 13.81 -12.64 -23.44
CA TRP A 74 12.89 -12.33 -22.34
C TRP A 74 11.42 -12.26 -22.76
N ALA A 75 11.14 -11.90 -24.01
CA ALA A 75 9.79 -11.77 -24.55
C ALA A 75 9.17 -13.12 -24.99
N VAL A 76 9.92 -14.23 -24.99
CA VAL A 76 9.39 -15.54 -25.39
C VAL A 76 8.28 -15.97 -24.43
N PRO A 77 7.06 -16.26 -24.93
CA PRO A 77 5.96 -16.71 -24.08
C PRO A 77 6.30 -18.00 -23.33
N THR A 78 5.96 -18.08 -22.05
CA THR A 78 6.18 -19.24 -21.15
C THR A 78 7.66 -19.53 -20.81
N TYR A 79 8.57 -19.47 -21.78
CA TYR A 79 9.98 -19.86 -21.64
C TYR A 79 10.95 -18.67 -21.51
N GLY A 80 10.45 -17.43 -21.55
CA GLY A 80 11.29 -16.24 -21.56
C GLY A 80 12.18 -16.07 -20.32
N HIS A 81 11.71 -16.48 -19.14
CA HIS A 81 12.56 -16.51 -17.95
C HIS A 81 13.71 -17.50 -18.11
N GLU A 82 13.41 -18.73 -18.52
CA GLU A 82 14.41 -19.78 -18.66
C GLU A 82 15.50 -19.43 -19.68
N LEU A 83 15.10 -18.86 -20.83
CA LEU A 83 16.01 -18.35 -21.85
C LEU A 83 16.80 -17.13 -21.36
N GLY A 84 16.12 -16.12 -20.82
CA GLY A 84 16.74 -14.89 -20.33
C GLY A 84 17.77 -15.15 -19.24
N TYR A 85 17.46 -15.97 -18.24
CA TYR A 85 18.40 -16.38 -17.19
C TYR A 85 19.61 -17.12 -17.76
N ALA A 86 19.40 -18.06 -18.70
CA ALA A 86 20.49 -18.80 -19.34
C ALA A 86 21.45 -17.86 -20.09
N LEU A 87 20.90 -16.92 -20.88
CA LEU A 87 21.69 -15.96 -21.64
C LEU A 87 22.41 -14.95 -20.74
N CYS A 88 21.76 -14.46 -19.68
CA CYS A 88 22.38 -13.59 -18.69
C CYS A 88 23.55 -14.27 -17.97
N ASN A 89 23.42 -15.57 -17.67
CA ASN A 89 24.49 -16.38 -17.11
C ASN A 89 25.62 -16.61 -18.13
N ALA A 90 25.30 -16.87 -19.39
CA ALA A 90 26.29 -17.02 -20.46
C ALA A 90 27.09 -15.73 -20.69
N LEU A 91 26.42 -14.57 -20.67
CA LEU A 91 27.07 -13.26 -20.76
C LEU A 91 28.03 -13.00 -19.59
N ARG A 92 27.64 -13.38 -18.36
CA ARG A 92 28.54 -13.28 -17.19
C ARG A 92 29.73 -14.23 -17.33
N ASN A 93 29.49 -15.50 -17.67
CA ASN A 93 30.53 -16.53 -17.75
C ASN A 93 31.56 -16.27 -18.86
N SER A 94 31.19 -15.56 -19.91
CA SER A 94 32.11 -15.11 -20.99
C SER A 94 32.90 -13.84 -20.65
N GLY A 95 32.72 -13.27 -19.45
CA GLY A 95 33.33 -12.00 -19.04
C GLY A 95 32.67 -10.76 -19.69
N GLY A 96 31.50 -10.93 -20.32
CA GLY A 96 30.76 -9.84 -20.94
C GLY A 96 30.24 -8.81 -19.93
N LEU A 97 29.88 -9.25 -18.73
CA LEU A 97 29.41 -8.36 -17.66
C LEU A 97 30.53 -7.41 -17.18
N ASP A 98 31.75 -7.90 -17.04
CA ASP A 98 32.91 -7.07 -16.69
C ASP A 98 33.26 -6.08 -17.80
N LEU A 99 33.17 -6.52 -19.06
CA LEU A 99 33.41 -5.68 -20.23
C LEU A 99 32.43 -4.51 -20.29
N ILE A 100 31.13 -4.75 -20.12
CA ILE A 100 30.13 -3.66 -20.17
C ILE A 100 30.28 -2.71 -18.98
N MET A 101 30.60 -3.20 -17.78
CA MET A 101 30.88 -2.34 -16.62
C MET A 101 32.12 -1.46 -16.84
N GLN A 102 33.16 -1.97 -17.50
CA GLN A 102 34.32 -1.17 -17.88
C GLN A 102 33.97 -0.11 -18.93
N ASN A 103 33.17 -0.48 -19.94
CA ASN A 103 32.72 0.43 -20.98
C ASN A 103 31.89 1.61 -20.43
N CYS A 104 31.15 1.41 -19.33
CA CYS A 104 30.43 2.49 -18.63
C CYS A 104 31.33 3.63 -18.15
N THR A 105 32.65 3.42 -18.03
CA THR A 105 33.62 4.45 -17.62
C THR A 105 34.37 5.12 -18.78
N LYS A 106 34.21 4.63 -20.02
CA LYS A 106 34.91 5.15 -21.20
C LYS A 106 34.32 6.49 -21.66
N SER A 107 35.09 7.32 -22.34
CA SER A 107 34.65 8.65 -22.80
C SER A 107 33.61 8.63 -23.93
N ASP A 108 33.49 7.51 -24.65
CA ASP A 108 32.53 7.35 -25.74
C ASP A 108 31.10 7.17 -25.20
N LYS A 109 30.29 8.21 -25.38
CA LYS A 109 28.89 8.24 -24.94
C LYS A 109 28.01 7.18 -25.60
N SER A 110 28.29 6.84 -26.87
CA SER A 110 27.51 5.82 -27.60
C SER A 110 27.79 4.44 -27.02
N LEU A 111 29.07 4.15 -26.76
CA LEU A 111 29.50 2.90 -26.15
C LEU A 111 29.00 2.77 -24.70
N GLN A 112 29.09 3.85 -23.91
CA GLN A 112 28.54 3.91 -22.56
C GLN A 112 27.04 3.58 -22.55
N PHE A 113 26.27 4.23 -23.43
CA PHE A 113 24.82 4.05 -23.45
C PHE A 113 24.41 2.66 -23.94
N ALA A 114 25.03 2.13 -25.00
CA ALA A 114 24.78 0.76 -25.46
C ALA A 114 25.13 -0.28 -24.38
N SER A 115 26.22 -0.06 -23.64
CA SER A 115 26.61 -0.92 -22.52
C SER A 115 25.61 -0.84 -21.36
N ALA A 116 25.14 0.36 -21.00
CA ALA A 116 24.14 0.55 -19.94
C ALA A 116 22.78 -0.08 -20.32
N LYS A 117 22.37 0.07 -21.59
CA LYS A 117 21.13 -0.52 -22.11
C LYS A 117 21.15 -2.05 -22.06
N LEU A 118 22.27 -2.66 -22.47
CA LEU A 118 22.46 -4.12 -22.33
C LEU A 118 22.50 -4.54 -20.86
N LEU A 119 23.21 -3.79 -20.02
CA LEU A 119 23.34 -4.09 -18.59
C LEU A 119 21.97 -4.14 -17.91
N GLU A 120 21.08 -3.19 -18.19
CA GLU A 120 19.73 -3.12 -17.63
C GLU A 120 18.93 -4.41 -17.86
N GLN A 121 19.04 -5.01 -19.06
CA GLN A 121 18.38 -6.28 -19.41
C GLN A 121 19.01 -7.52 -18.77
N CYS A 122 20.18 -7.38 -18.14
CA CYS A 122 20.97 -8.49 -17.62
C CYS A 122 21.04 -8.55 -16.09
N LEU A 123 20.38 -7.65 -15.36
CA LEU A 123 20.46 -7.57 -13.89
C LEU A 123 19.60 -8.61 -13.17
N THR A 124 19.84 -9.90 -13.46
CA THR A 124 19.33 -11.05 -12.68
C THR A 124 19.90 -11.06 -11.25
N ALA A 125 19.38 -11.90 -10.35
CA ALA A 125 19.81 -11.92 -8.96
C ALA A 125 21.33 -12.18 -8.82
N GLU A 126 21.84 -13.14 -9.57
CA GLU A 126 23.26 -13.52 -9.59
C GLU A 126 24.13 -12.46 -10.28
N ASN A 127 23.62 -11.82 -11.34
CA ASN A 127 24.35 -10.73 -12.00
C ASN A 127 24.39 -9.46 -11.15
N ARG A 128 23.35 -9.19 -10.34
CA ARG A 128 23.38 -8.09 -9.36
C ARG A 128 24.48 -8.32 -8.31
N ALA A 129 24.59 -9.54 -7.79
CA ALA A 129 25.67 -9.90 -6.85
C ALA A 129 27.05 -9.67 -7.50
N HIS A 130 27.24 -10.11 -8.75
CA HIS A 130 28.49 -9.87 -9.49
C HIS A 130 28.80 -8.37 -9.65
N VAL A 131 27.81 -7.56 -10.02
CA VAL A 131 27.96 -6.09 -10.15
C VAL A 131 28.34 -5.45 -8.82
N VAL A 132 27.68 -5.87 -7.72
CA VAL A 132 27.97 -5.36 -6.37
C VAL A 132 29.43 -5.62 -5.98
N GLU A 133 29.94 -6.82 -6.28
CA GLU A 133 31.32 -7.19 -5.95
C GLU A 133 32.39 -6.53 -6.82
N HIS A 134 32.11 -6.28 -8.11
CA HIS A 134 33.16 -5.97 -9.10
C HIS A 134 33.07 -4.56 -9.72
N GLY A 135 31.97 -3.82 -9.53
CA GLY A 135 31.81 -2.52 -10.21
C GLY A 135 30.56 -1.72 -9.89
N LEU A 136 30.02 -1.79 -8.67
CA LEU A 136 28.80 -1.07 -8.27
C LEU A 136 28.88 0.43 -8.54
N ASP A 137 30.00 1.05 -8.18
CA ASP A 137 30.26 2.48 -8.37
C ASP A 137 30.18 2.89 -9.84
N LYS A 138 30.77 2.10 -10.74
CA LYS A 138 30.76 2.34 -12.19
C LYS A 138 29.34 2.30 -12.74
N VAL A 139 28.55 1.33 -12.29
CA VAL A 139 27.17 1.12 -12.74
C VAL A 139 26.23 2.20 -12.22
N VAL A 140 26.32 2.57 -10.94
CA VAL A 140 25.48 3.64 -10.37
C VAL A 140 25.82 4.98 -11.01
N ASN A 141 27.10 5.26 -11.24
CA ASN A 141 27.53 6.50 -11.89
C ASN A 141 26.97 6.63 -13.31
N VAL A 142 27.04 5.58 -14.14
CA VAL A 142 26.47 5.65 -15.50
C VAL A 142 24.95 5.79 -15.46
N ALA A 143 24.26 5.11 -14.54
CA ALA A 143 22.82 5.24 -14.37
C ALA A 143 22.43 6.69 -14.01
N CYS A 144 23.17 7.32 -13.09
CA CYS A 144 22.98 8.73 -12.71
C CYS A 144 23.34 9.72 -13.85
N VAL A 145 24.28 9.37 -14.73
CA VAL A 145 24.58 10.19 -15.91
C VAL A 145 23.44 10.11 -16.92
N CYS A 146 22.88 8.92 -17.14
CA CYS A 146 21.76 8.72 -18.04
C CYS A 146 20.52 9.55 -17.64
N THR A 147 20.21 9.68 -16.35
CA THR A 147 19.08 10.51 -15.88
C THR A 147 19.31 12.01 -16.10
N LYS A 148 20.56 12.48 -16.03
CA LYS A 148 20.90 13.90 -16.22
C LYS A 148 20.76 14.37 -17.68
N ILE A 149 20.69 13.46 -18.65
CA ILE A 149 20.54 13.80 -20.07
C ILE A 149 19.08 14.16 -20.35
N SER A 150 18.74 15.43 -20.13
CA SER A 150 17.35 15.93 -20.05
C SER A 150 16.50 15.70 -21.30
N ASN A 151 17.12 15.52 -22.48
CA ASN A 151 16.43 15.42 -23.76
C ASN A 151 16.25 13.98 -24.30
N SER A 152 16.70 12.95 -23.58
CA SER A 152 16.56 11.56 -24.03
C SER A 152 15.72 10.72 -23.07
N VAL A 153 14.53 10.33 -23.56
CA VAL A 153 13.62 9.43 -22.86
C VAL A 153 14.29 8.06 -22.67
N ASP A 154 14.99 7.54 -23.69
CA ASP A 154 15.65 6.23 -23.61
C ASP A 154 16.74 6.19 -22.54
N HIS A 155 17.52 7.26 -22.40
CA HIS A 155 18.52 7.35 -21.32
C HIS A 155 17.85 7.36 -19.94
N SER A 156 16.74 8.09 -19.83
CA SER A 156 15.97 8.16 -18.58
C SER A 156 15.49 6.77 -18.18
N ARG A 157 14.85 6.04 -19.10
CA ARG A 157 14.34 4.68 -18.89
C ARG A 157 15.44 3.69 -18.48
N VAL A 158 16.57 3.69 -19.18
CA VAL A 158 17.71 2.81 -18.87
C VAL A 158 18.31 3.15 -17.51
N GLY A 159 18.54 4.45 -17.23
CA GLY A 159 19.11 4.90 -15.96
C GLY A 159 18.23 4.53 -14.77
N THR A 160 16.93 4.80 -14.84
CA THR A 160 15.98 4.45 -13.77
C THR A 160 15.79 2.95 -13.65
N GLY A 161 15.81 2.20 -14.76
CA GLY A 161 15.70 0.74 -14.77
C GLY A 161 16.89 0.05 -14.09
N ILE A 162 18.12 0.51 -14.35
CA ILE A 162 19.31 -0.01 -13.63
C ILE A 162 19.17 0.22 -12.12
N LEU A 163 18.79 1.43 -11.71
CA LEU A 163 18.62 1.76 -10.29
C LEU A 163 17.53 0.91 -9.63
N GLU A 164 16.40 0.70 -10.32
CA GLU A 164 15.32 -0.18 -9.85
C GLU A 164 15.83 -1.58 -9.50
N HIS A 165 16.64 -2.17 -10.38
CA HIS A 165 17.21 -3.49 -10.17
C HIS A 165 18.21 -3.50 -9.02
N LEU A 166 19.10 -2.50 -8.92
CA LEU A 166 20.13 -2.43 -7.87
C LEU A 166 19.52 -2.30 -6.47
N PHE A 167 18.39 -1.61 -6.32
CA PHE A 167 17.65 -1.53 -5.06
C PHE A 167 16.99 -2.87 -4.64
N LYS A 168 17.05 -3.92 -5.47
CA LYS A 168 16.51 -5.27 -5.21
C LYS A 168 17.61 -6.29 -4.85
N HIS A 169 18.70 -5.83 -4.22
CA HIS A 169 19.81 -6.70 -3.79
C HIS A 169 19.82 -6.91 -2.28
N SER A 170 20.43 -5.98 -1.53
CA SER A 170 20.58 -6.03 -0.08
C SER A 170 20.50 -4.62 0.52
N GLU A 171 20.36 -4.56 1.84
CA GLU A 171 20.38 -3.31 2.61
C GLU A 171 21.69 -2.53 2.39
N GLU A 172 22.84 -3.22 2.43
CA GLU A 172 24.15 -2.63 2.17
C GLU A 172 24.24 -2.01 0.76
N THR A 173 23.80 -2.74 -0.26
CA THR A 173 23.76 -2.21 -1.63
C THR A 173 22.84 -1.01 -1.75
N CYS A 174 21.68 -1.02 -1.07
CA CYS A 174 20.80 0.14 -1.05
C CYS A 174 21.50 1.36 -0.45
N SER A 175 22.18 1.21 0.69
CA SER A 175 22.96 2.28 1.33
C SER A 175 24.03 2.84 0.39
N ASP A 176 24.76 1.97 -0.32
CA ASP A 176 25.77 2.37 -1.30
C ASP A 176 25.18 3.13 -2.48
N VAL A 177 24.09 2.65 -3.07
CA VAL A 177 23.42 3.30 -4.20
C VAL A 177 22.85 4.66 -3.76
N VAL A 178 22.29 4.78 -2.55
CA VAL A 178 21.84 6.05 -1.99
C VAL A 178 23.01 7.01 -1.79
N ARG A 179 24.15 6.54 -1.25
CA ARG A 179 25.37 7.32 -1.03
C ARG A 179 25.98 7.84 -2.34
N LEU A 180 25.92 7.04 -3.40
CA LEU A 180 26.39 7.41 -4.75
C LEU A 180 25.42 8.34 -5.51
N GLY A 181 24.29 8.74 -4.88
CA GLY A 181 23.34 9.70 -5.44
C GLY A 181 22.23 9.08 -6.31
N GLY A 182 22.08 7.74 -6.29
CA GLY A 182 21.05 7.04 -7.07
C GLY A 182 19.63 7.44 -6.68
N LEU A 183 19.35 7.64 -5.38
CA LEU A 183 18.04 8.10 -4.91
C LEU A 183 17.73 9.53 -5.38
N ASP A 184 18.71 10.43 -5.32
CA ASP A 184 18.55 11.81 -5.78
C ASP A 184 18.29 11.87 -7.30
N ALA A 185 18.95 10.99 -8.07
CA ALA A 185 18.70 10.81 -9.49
C ALA A 185 17.27 10.34 -9.78
N LEU A 186 16.75 9.33 -9.05
CA LEU A 186 15.37 8.86 -9.21
C LEU A 186 14.34 9.95 -8.87
N LEU A 187 14.55 10.68 -7.79
CA LEU A 187 13.63 11.75 -7.37
C LEU A 187 13.56 12.89 -8.38
N PHE A 188 14.66 13.16 -9.10
CA PHE A 188 14.65 14.10 -10.21
C PHE A 188 13.79 13.59 -11.37
N GLU A 189 13.88 12.31 -11.70
CA GLU A 189 13.12 11.66 -12.79
C GLU A 189 11.62 11.54 -12.52
N CYS A 190 11.20 11.50 -11.24
CA CYS A 190 9.78 11.53 -10.84
C CYS A 190 9.01 12.77 -11.34
N ARG A 191 9.69 13.79 -11.87
CA ARG A 191 9.11 15.01 -12.44
C ARG A 191 8.73 14.88 -13.92
N LYS A 192 9.22 13.85 -14.60
CA LYS A 192 8.95 13.62 -16.02
C LYS A 192 7.55 13.02 -16.22
N SER A 193 7.06 13.04 -17.44
CA SER A 193 5.76 12.48 -17.83
C SER A 193 5.84 11.14 -18.53
N ASP A 194 7.05 10.62 -18.77
CA ASP A 194 7.23 9.34 -19.45
C ASP A 194 6.81 8.18 -18.56
N VAL A 195 5.80 7.42 -19.00
CA VAL A 195 5.17 6.37 -18.20
C VAL A 195 6.16 5.26 -17.82
N GLU A 196 7.04 4.84 -18.73
CA GLU A 196 8.00 3.77 -18.46
C GLU A 196 9.06 4.21 -17.46
N THR A 197 9.59 5.43 -17.61
CA THR A 197 10.49 6.04 -16.62
C THR A 197 9.84 6.13 -15.23
N LEU A 198 8.58 6.57 -15.16
CA LEU A 198 7.85 6.67 -13.90
C LEU A 198 7.52 5.29 -13.28
N ARG A 199 7.27 4.26 -14.11
CA ARG A 199 7.14 2.87 -13.63
C ARG A 199 8.43 2.40 -12.96
N HIS A 200 9.58 2.63 -13.60
CA HIS A 200 10.88 2.31 -13.00
C HIS A 200 11.12 3.12 -11.72
N CYS A 201 10.75 4.40 -11.68
CA CYS A 201 10.88 5.21 -10.47
C CYS A 201 10.03 4.66 -9.30
N ALA A 202 8.76 4.36 -9.55
CA ALA A 202 7.87 3.80 -8.53
C ALA A 202 8.35 2.42 -8.06
N GLY A 203 8.77 1.55 -8.98
CA GLY A 203 9.35 0.25 -8.68
C GLY A 203 10.65 0.34 -7.87
N ALA A 204 11.53 1.27 -8.23
CA ALA A 204 12.78 1.52 -7.52
C ALA A 204 12.56 2.01 -6.09
N LEU A 205 11.63 2.96 -5.89
CA LEU A 205 11.27 3.45 -4.55
C LEU A 205 10.61 2.35 -3.70
N ALA A 206 9.79 1.50 -4.30
CA ALA A 206 9.23 0.34 -3.62
C ALA A 206 10.31 -0.67 -3.23
N ASN A 207 11.24 -1.00 -4.13
CA ASN A 207 12.36 -1.88 -3.82
C ASN A 207 13.24 -1.30 -2.71
N LEU A 208 13.61 -0.01 -2.79
CA LEU A 208 14.37 0.64 -1.72
C LEU A 208 13.65 0.61 -0.37
N SER A 209 12.33 0.81 -0.34
CA SER A 209 11.56 0.71 0.90
C SER A 209 11.57 -0.70 1.50
N LEU A 210 11.56 -1.74 0.66
CA LEU A 210 11.49 -3.15 1.07
C LEU A 210 12.86 -3.75 1.42
N TYR A 211 13.92 -3.36 0.71
CA TYR A 211 15.26 -3.93 0.84
C TYR A 211 16.23 -3.04 1.60
N GLY A 212 15.93 -1.74 1.74
CA GLY A 212 16.86 -0.76 2.30
C GLY A 212 16.98 -0.76 3.82
N GLY A 213 16.12 -1.47 4.56
CA GLY A 213 16.14 -1.42 6.03
C GLY A 213 15.84 -0.04 6.61
N THR A 214 15.99 0.11 7.92
CA THR A 214 15.53 1.31 8.65
C THR A 214 16.34 2.56 8.29
N GLU A 215 17.66 2.44 8.13
CA GLU A 215 18.54 3.57 7.81
C GLU A 215 18.20 4.19 6.44
N ASN A 216 17.99 3.36 5.41
CA ASN A 216 17.62 3.88 4.10
C ASN A 216 16.19 4.41 4.08
N GLN A 217 15.28 3.84 4.86
CA GLN A 217 13.93 4.39 5.01
C GLN A 217 13.98 5.79 5.63
N GLU A 218 14.82 6.03 6.66
CA GLU A 218 15.07 7.40 7.14
C GLU A 218 15.66 8.30 6.06
N ALA A 219 16.61 7.78 5.27
CA ALA A 219 17.22 8.53 4.17
C ALA A 219 16.20 8.94 3.10
N MET A 220 15.16 8.11 2.86
CA MET A 220 14.02 8.43 2.02
C MET A 220 13.17 9.56 2.61
N ILE A 221 12.93 9.55 3.92
CA ILE A 221 12.17 10.62 4.60
C ILE A 221 12.93 11.94 4.58
N LYS A 222 14.24 11.92 4.87
CA LYS A 222 15.12 13.10 4.81
C LYS A 222 15.09 13.77 3.43
N ARG A 223 14.96 12.98 2.36
CA ARG A 223 14.82 13.45 0.96
C ARG A 223 13.37 13.71 0.52
N LYS A 224 12.40 13.64 1.43
CA LYS A 224 10.97 13.88 1.18
C LYS A 224 10.38 12.96 0.10
N VAL A 225 10.82 11.70 0.03
CA VAL A 225 10.26 10.69 -0.89
C VAL A 225 8.72 10.60 -0.80
N PRO A 226 8.07 10.62 0.39
CA PRO A 226 6.61 10.58 0.47
C PRO A 226 5.88 11.67 -0.34
N MET A 227 6.48 12.85 -0.49
CA MET A 227 5.92 13.94 -1.30
C MET A 227 5.97 13.64 -2.80
N TRP A 228 7.00 12.92 -3.26
CA TRP A 228 7.14 12.49 -4.65
C TRP A 228 6.30 11.26 -4.97
N LEU A 229 6.00 10.43 -3.97
CA LEU A 229 5.06 9.32 -4.11
C LEU A 229 3.61 9.80 -4.33
N PHE A 230 3.24 10.99 -3.86
CA PHE A 230 1.87 11.51 -4.03
C PHE A 230 1.46 11.67 -5.50
N PRO A 231 2.21 12.39 -6.37
CA PRO A 231 1.93 12.44 -7.81
C PRO A 231 1.90 11.06 -8.48
N LEU A 232 2.77 10.14 -8.06
CA LEU A 232 2.84 8.79 -8.63
C LEU A 232 1.60 7.95 -8.24
N ALA A 233 1.17 8.04 -6.98
CA ALA A 233 -0.04 7.38 -6.48
C ALA A 233 -1.33 7.95 -7.10
N PHE A 234 -1.29 9.17 -7.63
CA PHE A 234 -2.41 9.81 -8.35
C PHE A 234 -2.32 9.67 -9.88
N HIS A 235 -1.25 9.06 -10.41
CA HIS A 235 -1.03 8.90 -11.85
C HIS A 235 -2.15 8.06 -12.49
N THR A 236 -2.37 8.11 -13.80
CA THR A 236 -3.46 7.33 -14.45
C THR A 236 -3.12 5.84 -14.64
N ASP A 237 -1.84 5.51 -14.70
CA ASP A 237 -1.32 4.14 -14.86
C ASP A 237 -1.36 3.35 -13.54
N ASP A 238 -2.05 2.22 -13.53
CA ASP A 238 -2.26 1.45 -12.30
C ASP A 238 -0.98 0.81 -11.75
N ASN A 239 0.04 0.53 -12.58
CA ASN A 239 1.31 0.01 -12.07
C ASN A 239 2.08 1.08 -11.30
N ILE A 240 2.12 2.31 -11.83
CA ILE A 240 2.74 3.45 -11.13
C ILE A 240 2.01 3.68 -9.80
N LYS A 241 0.67 3.73 -9.81
CA LYS A 241 -0.14 3.88 -8.58
C LYS A 241 0.19 2.79 -7.58
N TYR A 242 0.16 1.54 -8.03
CA TYR A 242 0.37 0.37 -7.18
C TYR A 242 1.73 0.41 -6.48
N TYR A 243 2.82 0.60 -7.22
CA TYR A 243 4.15 0.62 -6.63
C TYR A 243 4.39 1.85 -5.76
N ALA A 244 3.78 2.99 -6.07
CA ALA A 244 3.82 4.15 -5.19
C ALA A 244 3.06 3.92 -3.87
N CYS A 245 1.87 3.32 -3.94
CA CYS A 245 1.09 2.89 -2.78
C CYS A 245 1.83 1.83 -1.96
N LEU A 246 2.56 0.92 -2.62
CA LEU A 246 3.37 -0.09 -1.95
C LEU A 246 4.52 0.55 -1.19
N ALA A 247 5.27 1.46 -1.82
CA ALA A 247 6.38 2.16 -1.19
C ALA A 247 5.93 2.92 0.07
N ILE A 248 4.82 3.67 0.00
CA ILE A 248 4.32 4.42 1.17
C ILE A 248 3.81 3.49 2.29
N THR A 249 3.21 2.36 1.92
CA THR A 249 2.72 1.32 2.84
C THR A 249 3.85 0.64 3.60
N VAL A 250 4.96 0.38 2.93
CA VAL A 250 6.15 -0.20 3.57
C VAL A 250 6.80 0.83 4.50
N LEU A 251 6.90 2.09 4.07
CA LEU A 251 7.43 3.18 4.91
C LEU A 251 6.60 3.41 6.18
N VAL A 252 5.26 3.43 6.07
CA VAL A 252 4.39 3.66 7.26
C VAL A 252 4.42 2.48 8.24
N ALA A 253 4.85 1.29 7.81
CA ALA A 253 5.01 0.14 8.71
C ALA A 253 6.21 0.29 9.65
N ASN A 254 7.14 1.22 9.38
CA ASN A 254 8.22 1.56 10.28
C ASN A 254 7.74 2.60 11.34
N PRO A 255 7.72 2.25 12.63
CA PRO A 255 7.25 3.14 13.70
C PRO A 255 8.06 4.44 13.85
N GLU A 256 9.34 4.44 13.46
CA GLU A 256 10.25 5.58 13.67
C GLU A 256 9.95 6.75 12.72
N ILE A 257 9.39 6.45 11.55
CA ILE A 257 9.08 7.43 10.49
C ILE A 257 7.58 7.56 10.20
N GLU A 258 6.76 6.88 10.99
CA GLU A 258 5.31 6.78 10.81
C GLU A 258 4.65 8.16 10.76
N ALA A 259 5.05 9.08 11.64
CA ALA A 259 4.46 10.41 11.75
C ALA A 259 4.73 11.27 10.50
N GLU A 260 5.95 11.26 9.98
CA GLU A 260 6.35 12.00 8.79
C GLU A 260 5.65 11.47 7.53
N VAL A 261 5.46 10.14 7.44
CA VAL A 261 4.73 9.51 6.36
C VAL A 261 3.26 9.95 6.37
N LEU A 262 2.62 10.00 7.54
CA LEU A 262 1.23 10.46 7.68
C LEU A 262 1.07 11.92 7.26
N GLN A 263 2.04 12.78 7.56
CA GLN A 263 2.01 14.19 7.19
C GLN A 263 1.97 14.41 5.67
N SER A 264 2.47 13.46 4.87
CA SER A 264 2.49 13.57 3.40
C SER A 264 1.11 13.47 2.74
N GLY A 265 0.12 12.87 3.41
CA GLY A 265 -1.22 12.63 2.86
C GLY A 265 -1.31 11.53 1.80
N THR A 266 -0.19 10.96 1.35
CA THR A 266 -0.14 9.91 0.30
C THR A 266 -0.84 8.62 0.72
N LEU A 267 -0.86 8.31 2.03
CA LEU A 267 -1.47 7.09 2.55
C LEU A 267 -2.98 6.99 2.26
N GLY A 268 -3.68 8.13 2.21
CA GLY A 268 -5.12 8.17 1.90
C GLY A 268 -5.49 7.71 0.48
N LEU A 269 -4.51 7.52 -0.40
CA LEU A 269 -4.71 7.02 -1.76
C LEU A 269 -4.69 5.49 -1.85
N VAL A 270 -4.24 4.80 -0.79
CA VAL A 270 -4.10 3.33 -0.77
C VAL A 270 -5.46 2.63 -0.74
N GLU A 271 -6.38 3.07 0.12
CA GLU A 271 -7.70 2.44 0.26
C GLU A 271 -8.55 2.55 -1.01
N PRO A 272 -8.64 3.72 -1.70
CA PRO A 272 -9.29 3.81 -3.01
C PRO A 272 -8.72 2.81 -4.02
N PHE A 273 -7.40 2.67 -4.09
CA PHE A 273 -6.78 1.70 -5.01
C PHE A 273 -7.20 0.26 -4.70
N VAL A 274 -7.10 -0.16 -3.44
CA VAL A 274 -7.38 -1.54 -3.01
C VAL A 274 -8.87 -1.91 -3.16
N THR A 275 -9.77 -0.93 -3.08
CA THR A 275 -11.22 -1.12 -3.19
C THR A 275 -11.73 -1.10 -4.62
N THR A 276 -11.07 -0.40 -5.54
CA THR A 276 -11.47 -0.33 -6.96
C THR A 276 -10.89 -1.43 -7.83
N HIS A 277 -9.83 -2.12 -7.39
CA HIS A 277 -9.15 -3.14 -8.18
C HIS A 277 -9.39 -4.56 -7.66
N ASN A 278 -9.40 -5.53 -8.57
CA ASN A 278 -9.42 -6.95 -8.24
C ASN A 278 -8.00 -7.55 -8.34
N PRO A 279 -7.49 -8.27 -7.32
CA PRO A 279 -6.16 -8.87 -7.36
C PRO A 279 -5.91 -9.76 -8.59
N SER A 280 -6.89 -10.58 -8.97
CA SER A 280 -6.75 -11.54 -10.08
C SER A 280 -6.72 -10.87 -11.45
N GLU A 281 -7.43 -9.74 -11.60
CA GLU A 281 -7.42 -8.95 -12.84
C GLU A 281 -6.15 -8.11 -12.93
N PHE A 282 -5.74 -7.51 -11.81
CA PHE A 282 -4.50 -6.75 -11.73
C PHE A 282 -3.27 -7.62 -12.06
N ALA A 283 -3.22 -8.87 -11.57
CA ALA A 283 -2.17 -9.84 -11.93
C ALA A 283 -2.03 -10.06 -13.45
N LYS A 284 -3.14 -9.96 -14.21
CA LYS A 284 -3.17 -10.17 -15.66
C LYS A 284 -2.94 -8.88 -16.45
N SER A 285 -3.01 -7.72 -15.80
CA SER A 285 -2.92 -6.41 -16.45
C SER A 285 -1.51 -6.06 -16.92
N ASN A 286 -0.47 -6.69 -16.36
CA ASN A 286 0.92 -6.44 -16.70
C ASN A 286 1.74 -7.73 -16.75
N LEU A 287 2.57 -7.87 -17.78
CA LEU A 287 3.52 -8.97 -17.95
C LEU A 287 4.48 -9.09 -16.75
N ALA A 288 4.83 -7.97 -16.11
CA ALA A 288 5.67 -7.93 -14.93
C ALA A 288 5.06 -8.67 -13.72
N HIS A 289 3.72 -8.79 -13.65
CA HIS A 289 3.01 -9.49 -12.58
C HIS A 289 2.63 -10.92 -12.93
N ALA A 290 2.62 -11.29 -14.21
CA ALA A 290 2.20 -12.62 -14.67
C ALA A 290 2.98 -13.79 -14.02
N HIS A 291 4.23 -13.55 -13.63
CA HIS A 291 5.10 -14.57 -13.00
C HIS A 291 5.17 -14.45 -11.46
N GLY A 292 4.63 -13.37 -10.91
CA GLY A 292 4.67 -13.03 -9.49
C GLY A 292 6.07 -12.62 -9.01
N GLN A 293 6.16 -12.29 -7.72
CA GLN A 293 7.40 -11.86 -7.09
C GLN A 293 8.27 -13.03 -6.58
N SER A 294 9.54 -12.72 -6.33
CA SER A 294 10.50 -13.68 -5.77
C SER A 294 10.22 -13.96 -4.29
N LYS A 295 10.67 -15.13 -3.79
CA LYS A 295 10.57 -15.52 -2.38
C LYS A 295 11.09 -14.46 -1.41
N THR A 296 12.27 -13.90 -1.70
CA THR A 296 12.90 -12.86 -0.86
C THR A 296 12.07 -11.58 -0.83
N TRP A 297 11.54 -11.17 -1.99
CA TRP A 297 10.69 -9.98 -2.09
C TRP A 297 9.42 -10.14 -1.23
N LEU A 298 8.74 -11.29 -1.33
CA LEU A 298 7.53 -11.56 -0.54
C LEU A 298 7.82 -11.64 0.95
N LYS A 299 8.96 -12.23 1.33
CA LYS A 299 9.41 -12.30 2.72
C LYS A 299 9.56 -10.89 3.34
N ASN A 300 10.08 -9.93 2.59
CA ASN A 300 10.22 -8.53 3.06
C ASN A 300 8.88 -7.81 3.22
N LEU A 301 7.81 -8.27 2.54
CA LEU A 301 6.47 -7.71 2.68
C LEU A 301 5.68 -8.31 3.85
N VAL A 302 6.02 -9.52 4.33
CA VAL A 302 5.31 -10.19 5.44
C VAL A 302 5.12 -9.30 6.68
N PRO A 303 6.14 -8.56 7.17
CA PRO A 303 5.98 -7.68 8.34
C PRO A 303 4.88 -6.63 8.19
N VAL A 304 4.61 -6.17 6.97
CA VAL A 304 3.59 -5.15 6.69
C VAL A 304 2.17 -5.64 7.00
N LEU A 305 1.91 -6.95 6.90
CA LEU A 305 0.64 -7.56 7.33
C LEU A 305 0.37 -7.37 8.83
N SER A 306 1.42 -7.18 9.63
CA SER A 306 1.33 -6.96 11.08
C SER A 306 1.40 -5.47 11.45
N SER A 307 1.33 -4.57 10.46
CA SER A 307 1.33 -3.11 10.71
C SER A 307 0.11 -2.68 11.53
N LYS A 308 0.28 -1.64 12.36
CA LYS A 308 -0.81 -0.99 13.09
C LYS A 308 -1.77 -0.24 12.16
N ARG A 309 -1.32 0.12 10.95
CA ARG A 309 -2.09 0.90 9.99
C ARG A 309 -2.94 0.02 9.10
N GLU A 310 -4.17 0.46 8.86
CA GLU A 310 -5.16 -0.31 8.10
C GLU A 310 -4.83 -0.32 6.62
N GLU A 311 -4.42 0.82 6.08
CA GLU A 311 -4.01 1.01 4.69
C GLU A 311 -2.85 0.08 4.34
N ALA A 312 -1.88 -0.04 5.25
CA ALA A 312 -0.74 -0.91 5.07
C ALA A 312 -1.15 -2.39 5.02
N ARG A 313 -2.00 -2.81 5.95
CA ARG A 313 -2.55 -4.18 5.97
C ARG A 313 -3.41 -4.47 4.75
N ASN A 314 -4.22 -3.51 4.31
CA ASN A 314 -5.11 -3.63 3.15
C ASN A 314 -4.31 -3.94 1.87
N LEU A 315 -3.27 -3.14 1.60
CA LEU A 315 -2.47 -3.32 0.39
C LEU A 315 -1.58 -4.56 0.46
N ALA A 316 -1.00 -4.86 1.63
CA ALA A 316 -0.24 -6.09 1.81
C ALA A 316 -1.13 -7.33 1.59
N ALA A 317 -2.33 -7.37 2.18
CA ALA A 317 -3.28 -8.46 1.98
C ALA A 317 -3.74 -8.56 0.51
N PHE A 318 -3.98 -7.43 -0.15
CA PHE A 318 -4.26 -7.38 -1.59
C PHE A 318 -3.13 -8.04 -2.42
N HIS A 319 -1.87 -7.67 -2.15
CA HIS A 319 -0.72 -8.24 -2.85
C HIS A 319 -0.57 -9.74 -2.58
N PHE A 320 -0.68 -10.19 -1.32
CA PHE A 320 -0.63 -11.62 -1.00
C PHE A 320 -1.78 -12.41 -1.65
N CYS A 321 -2.97 -11.82 -1.78
CA CYS A 321 -4.08 -12.42 -2.53
C CYS A 321 -3.77 -12.55 -4.02
N MET A 322 -3.16 -11.52 -4.62
CA MET A 322 -2.71 -11.53 -6.01
C MET A 322 -1.69 -12.65 -6.25
N GLU A 323 -0.64 -12.70 -5.41
CA GLU A 323 0.43 -13.69 -5.50
C GLU A 323 -0.05 -15.11 -5.22
N ALA A 324 -0.97 -15.30 -4.26
CA ALA A 324 -1.58 -16.61 -4.02
C ALA A 324 -2.30 -17.13 -5.27
N GLY A 325 -2.95 -16.25 -6.03
CA GLY A 325 -3.58 -16.60 -7.31
C GLY A 325 -2.55 -17.04 -8.36
N ILE A 326 -1.45 -16.31 -8.51
CA ILE A 326 -0.37 -16.61 -9.46
C ILE A 326 0.32 -17.93 -9.08
N LYS A 327 0.76 -18.07 -7.82
CA LYS A 327 1.50 -19.26 -7.35
C LYS A 327 0.64 -20.53 -7.34
N LYS A 328 -0.68 -20.41 -7.16
CA LYS A 328 -1.61 -21.54 -7.34
C LYS A 328 -1.60 -22.06 -8.78
N GLN A 329 -1.59 -21.19 -9.78
CA GLN A 329 -1.49 -21.59 -11.19
C GLN A 329 -0.13 -22.24 -11.51
N GLN A 330 0.93 -21.79 -10.83
CA GLN A 330 2.28 -22.35 -10.95
C GLN A 330 2.50 -23.63 -10.13
N GLY A 331 1.53 -24.05 -9.29
CA GLY A 331 1.70 -25.19 -8.38
C GLY A 331 2.71 -24.98 -7.25
N ASN A 332 3.04 -23.73 -6.91
CA ASN A 332 4.09 -23.39 -5.93
C ASN A 332 3.53 -22.63 -4.70
N THR A 333 2.45 -23.13 -4.11
CA THR A 333 1.83 -22.51 -2.92
C THR A 333 2.60 -22.76 -1.62
N ASN A 334 3.47 -23.78 -1.58
CA ASN A 334 4.32 -24.10 -0.42
C ASN A 334 5.23 -22.94 -0.01
N MET A 335 5.59 -22.07 -0.96
CA MET A 335 6.39 -20.86 -0.73
C MET A 335 5.83 -19.98 0.41
N PHE A 336 4.51 -19.85 0.55
CA PHE A 336 3.90 -19.01 1.59
C PHE A 336 4.13 -19.52 3.02
N SER A 337 4.26 -20.85 3.17
CA SER A 337 4.66 -21.47 4.43
C SER A 337 6.13 -21.18 4.73
N GLU A 338 7.01 -21.34 3.74
CA GLU A 338 8.46 -21.12 3.90
C GLU A 338 8.84 -19.68 4.27
N ILE A 339 8.07 -18.69 3.83
CA ILE A 339 8.29 -17.28 4.19
C ILE A 339 7.58 -16.86 5.48
N GLY A 340 6.81 -17.75 6.12
CA GLY A 340 6.05 -17.43 7.33
C GLY A 340 4.84 -16.50 7.12
N ALA A 341 4.29 -16.45 5.89
CA ALA A 341 3.17 -15.57 5.58
C ALA A 341 1.83 -16.11 6.12
N ILE A 342 1.67 -17.43 6.24
CA ILE A 342 0.39 -18.08 6.59
C ILE A 342 -0.15 -17.59 7.93
N GLU A 343 0.67 -17.59 8.98
CA GLU A 343 0.24 -17.14 10.31
C GLU A 343 -0.16 -15.67 10.32
N SER A 344 0.61 -14.83 9.61
CA SER A 344 0.30 -13.40 9.46
C SER A 344 -1.01 -13.18 8.71
N LEU A 345 -1.26 -13.95 7.65
CA LEU A 345 -2.51 -13.91 6.89
C LEU A 345 -3.69 -14.40 7.73
N LYS A 346 -3.54 -15.46 8.54
CA LYS A 346 -4.59 -15.93 9.47
C LYS A 346 -4.95 -14.82 10.47
N LYS A 347 -3.96 -14.15 11.06
CA LYS A 347 -4.20 -13.00 11.95
C LYS A 347 -4.94 -11.85 11.25
N VAL A 348 -4.58 -11.53 10.01
CA VAL A 348 -5.26 -10.47 9.24
C VAL A 348 -6.67 -10.89 8.83
N ALA A 349 -6.88 -12.16 8.48
CA ALA A 349 -8.19 -12.69 8.11
C ALA A 349 -9.20 -12.64 9.27
N SER A 350 -8.75 -12.83 10.51
CA SER A 350 -9.61 -12.70 11.70
C SER A 350 -9.81 -11.27 12.19
N CYS A 351 -9.06 -10.29 11.66
CA CYS A 351 -9.21 -8.89 12.05
C CYS A 351 -10.54 -8.29 11.58
N PRO A 352 -11.05 -7.27 12.30
CA PRO A 352 -12.33 -6.64 11.98
C PRO A 352 -12.30 -5.79 10.70
N ASN A 353 -11.13 -5.35 10.24
CA ASN A 353 -10.98 -4.61 8.98
C ASN A 353 -11.51 -5.45 7.81
N ALA A 354 -12.63 -5.00 7.24
CA ALA A 354 -13.36 -5.74 6.22
C ALA A 354 -12.55 -5.98 4.94
N VAL A 355 -11.71 -5.02 4.53
CA VAL A 355 -10.96 -5.07 3.28
C VAL A 355 -9.77 -6.02 3.41
N ALA A 356 -8.89 -5.80 4.40
CA ALA A 356 -7.75 -6.67 4.63
C ALA A 356 -8.19 -8.12 4.95
N SER A 357 -9.22 -8.29 5.79
CA SER A 357 -9.77 -9.60 6.15
C SER A 357 -10.27 -10.36 4.92
N LYS A 358 -11.02 -9.70 4.03
CA LYS A 358 -11.50 -10.29 2.77
C LYS A 358 -10.36 -10.83 1.93
N TYR A 359 -9.32 -10.03 1.68
CA TYR A 359 -8.20 -10.43 0.83
C TYR A 359 -7.31 -11.48 1.50
N ALA A 360 -7.06 -11.38 2.81
CA ALA A 360 -6.31 -12.40 3.54
C ALA A 360 -7.05 -13.75 3.55
N ALA A 361 -8.37 -13.76 3.76
CA ALA A 361 -9.20 -14.95 3.66
C ALA A 361 -9.17 -15.55 2.25
N GLN A 362 -9.27 -14.70 1.21
CA GLN A 362 -9.17 -15.16 -0.18
C GLN A 362 -7.78 -15.74 -0.50
N ALA A 363 -6.70 -15.11 -0.01
CA ALA A 363 -5.34 -15.62 -0.14
C ALA A 363 -5.20 -17.01 0.51
N LEU A 364 -5.67 -17.19 1.75
CA LEU A 364 -5.63 -18.48 2.45
C LEU A 364 -6.38 -19.58 1.69
N ARG A 365 -7.58 -19.29 1.15
CA ARG A 365 -8.33 -20.23 0.29
C ARG A 365 -7.59 -20.61 -0.98
N LEU A 366 -6.85 -19.67 -1.57
CA LEU A 366 -6.06 -19.94 -2.76
C LEU A 366 -4.83 -20.81 -2.44
N ILE A 367 -4.21 -20.59 -1.27
CA ILE A 367 -3.08 -21.39 -0.77
C ILE A 367 -3.53 -22.81 -0.39
N GLY A 368 -4.79 -23.00 0.02
CA GLY A 368 -5.33 -24.27 0.50
C GLY A 368 -5.40 -24.38 2.03
N GLU A 369 -5.28 -23.25 2.72
CA GLU A 369 -5.33 -23.16 4.18
C GLU A 369 -6.75 -22.90 4.68
N GLU A 370 -7.04 -23.36 5.90
CA GLU A 370 -8.28 -23.04 6.59
C GLU A 370 -8.33 -21.54 6.92
N VAL A 371 -9.45 -20.92 6.57
CA VAL A 371 -9.71 -19.51 6.90
C VAL A 371 -10.22 -19.45 8.33
N PRO A 372 -9.56 -18.68 9.23
CA PRO A 372 -10.02 -18.55 10.59
C PRO A 372 -11.39 -17.88 10.63
N HIS A 373 -12.16 -18.22 11.67
CA HIS A 373 -13.47 -17.63 11.85
C HIS A 373 -13.34 -16.13 12.16
N LYS A 374 -14.16 -15.32 11.48
CA LYS A 374 -14.08 -13.86 11.56
C LYS A 374 -14.88 -13.38 12.75
N LEU A 375 -14.20 -12.81 13.73
CA LEU A 375 -14.81 -12.27 14.94
C LEU A 375 -15.34 -10.85 14.70
N SER A 376 -16.57 -10.60 15.14
CA SER A 376 -17.19 -9.27 15.11
C SER A 376 -16.52 -8.35 16.15
N GLN A 377 -16.50 -7.03 15.93
CA GLN A 377 -16.11 -6.09 17.00
C GLN A 377 -17.17 -5.96 18.09
N GLN A 378 -18.42 -6.36 17.81
CA GLN A 378 -19.51 -6.33 18.79
C GLN A 378 -19.39 -7.51 19.76
N VAL A 379 -18.35 -7.46 20.61
CA VAL A 379 -18.07 -8.46 21.64
C VAL A 379 -19.28 -8.77 22.52
N PRO A 380 -20.13 -7.80 22.92
CA PRO A 380 -21.33 -8.11 23.72
C PRO A 380 -22.33 -9.05 23.03
N LEU A 381 -22.23 -9.25 21.71
CA LEU A 381 -23.11 -10.15 20.94
C LEU A 381 -22.44 -11.47 20.55
N TRP A 382 -21.21 -11.73 21.01
CA TRP A 382 -20.50 -12.96 20.69
C TRP A 382 -21.19 -14.19 21.26
N SER A 383 -21.28 -15.23 20.45
CA SER A 383 -21.72 -16.55 20.90
C SER A 383 -20.61 -17.28 21.65
N VAL A 384 -20.92 -18.45 22.21
CA VAL A 384 -19.94 -19.32 22.86
C VAL A 384 -18.85 -19.77 21.87
N GLU A 385 -19.23 -20.01 20.61
CA GLU A 385 -18.30 -20.37 19.54
C GLU A 385 -17.34 -19.22 19.19
N ASP A 386 -17.84 -17.97 19.16
CA ASP A 386 -16.99 -16.79 18.92
C ASP A 386 -15.96 -16.63 20.06
N VAL A 387 -16.36 -16.86 21.32
CA VAL A 387 -15.46 -16.84 22.48
C VAL A 387 -14.43 -17.95 22.39
N GLU A 388 -14.84 -19.18 22.07
CA GLU A 388 -13.93 -20.31 21.90
C GLU A 388 -12.84 -20.00 20.86
N GLU A 389 -13.24 -19.44 19.71
CA GLU A 389 -12.31 -19.07 18.66
C GLU A 389 -11.36 -17.96 19.11
N TRP A 390 -11.86 -16.92 19.77
CA TRP A 390 -11.01 -15.85 20.30
C TRP A 390 -9.96 -16.40 21.27
N VAL A 391 -10.35 -17.30 22.18
CA VAL A 391 -9.45 -17.95 23.15
C VAL A 391 -8.35 -18.75 22.45
N LYS A 392 -8.68 -19.48 21.36
CA LYS A 392 -7.68 -20.15 20.52
C LYS A 392 -6.73 -19.14 19.87
N GLN A 393 -7.27 -18.05 19.32
CA GLN A 393 -6.49 -17.02 18.61
C GLN A 393 -5.50 -16.28 19.50
N ILE A 394 -5.83 -16.03 20.77
CA ILE A 394 -4.90 -15.40 21.73
C ILE A 394 -3.87 -16.38 22.32
N GLY A 395 -3.80 -17.62 21.80
CA GLY A 395 -2.80 -18.61 22.17
C GLY A 395 -3.12 -19.38 23.45
N PHE A 396 -4.40 -19.64 23.70
CA PHE A 396 -4.89 -20.46 24.81
C PHE A 396 -5.83 -21.61 24.35
N PRO A 397 -5.48 -22.38 23.29
CA PRO A 397 -6.34 -23.46 22.80
C PRO A 397 -6.60 -24.55 23.86
N GLU A 398 -5.72 -24.70 24.85
CA GLU A 398 -5.83 -25.72 25.90
C GLU A 398 -7.01 -25.52 26.85
N VAL A 399 -7.49 -24.28 27.03
CA VAL A 399 -8.62 -23.95 27.91
C VAL A 399 -9.89 -23.61 27.13
N ALA A 400 -9.83 -23.58 25.79
CA ALA A 400 -10.98 -23.21 24.96
C ALA A 400 -12.21 -24.09 25.24
N ILE A 401 -12.00 -25.39 25.46
CA ILE A 401 -13.07 -26.33 25.82
C ILE A 401 -13.75 -25.95 27.15
N SER A 402 -12.98 -25.50 28.15
CA SER A 402 -13.53 -25.09 29.45
C SER A 402 -14.43 -23.85 29.36
N PHE A 403 -14.14 -22.94 28.42
CA PHE A 403 -15.05 -21.81 28.11
C PHE A 403 -16.37 -22.30 27.49
N VAL A 404 -16.31 -23.30 26.60
CA VAL A 404 -17.50 -23.89 25.99
C VAL A 404 -18.34 -24.67 27.01
N GLU A 405 -17.71 -25.48 27.86
CA GLU A 405 -18.37 -26.23 28.93
C GLU A 405 -19.05 -25.30 29.93
N SER A 406 -18.41 -24.18 30.26
CA SER A 406 -18.96 -23.13 31.13
C SER A 406 -19.94 -22.19 30.41
N ARG A 407 -20.16 -22.39 29.11
CA ARG A 407 -21.04 -21.59 28.24
C ARG A 407 -20.75 -20.09 28.31
N VAL A 408 -19.46 -19.73 28.32
CA VAL A 408 -19.03 -18.34 28.34
C VAL A 408 -19.30 -17.71 26.98
N ASP A 409 -20.25 -16.79 26.94
CA ASP A 409 -20.54 -15.94 25.79
C ASP A 409 -19.83 -14.58 25.91
N GLY A 410 -20.05 -13.69 24.94
CA GLY A 410 -19.43 -12.36 24.93
C GLY A 410 -19.74 -11.49 26.14
N ASP A 411 -20.96 -11.59 26.67
CA ASP A 411 -21.39 -10.85 27.87
C ASP A 411 -20.62 -11.32 29.11
N LEU A 412 -20.53 -12.64 29.31
CA LEU A 412 -19.78 -13.24 30.41
C LEU A 412 -18.27 -13.02 30.26
N LEU A 413 -17.72 -13.14 29.04
CA LEU A 413 -16.31 -12.91 28.76
C LEU A 413 -15.85 -11.52 29.22
N LEU A 414 -16.67 -10.49 28.95
CA LEU A 414 -16.38 -9.11 29.36
C LEU A 414 -16.46 -8.89 30.87
N GLN A 415 -17.07 -9.81 31.62
CA GLN A 415 -17.27 -9.75 33.07
C GLN A 415 -16.35 -10.71 33.86
N LEU A 416 -15.56 -11.55 33.19
CA LEU A 416 -14.71 -12.52 33.85
C LEU A 416 -13.73 -11.88 34.84
N THR A 417 -13.69 -12.47 36.04
CA THR A 417 -12.75 -12.11 37.10
C THR A 417 -11.56 -13.05 37.15
N GLU A 418 -10.52 -12.69 37.93
CA GLU A 418 -9.38 -13.59 38.14
C GLU A 418 -9.82 -14.90 38.85
N GLU A 419 -10.83 -14.83 39.71
CA GLU A 419 -11.38 -15.99 40.42
C GLU A 419 -12.08 -16.94 39.43
N ASN A 420 -12.91 -16.42 38.52
CA ASN A 420 -13.54 -17.27 37.50
C ASN A 420 -12.50 -17.95 36.61
N LEU A 421 -11.45 -17.23 36.21
CA LEU A 421 -10.37 -17.81 35.40
C LEU A 421 -9.64 -18.92 36.16
N ARG A 422 -9.47 -18.80 37.48
CA ARG A 422 -8.75 -19.79 38.29
C ARG A 422 -9.61 -21.01 38.60
N ASP A 423 -10.83 -20.78 39.06
CA ASP A 423 -11.66 -21.78 39.73
C ASP A 423 -12.64 -22.45 38.75
N ASP A 424 -13.21 -21.70 37.81
CA ASP A 424 -14.21 -22.23 36.85
C ASP A 424 -13.56 -22.68 35.53
N ILE A 425 -12.64 -21.88 34.99
CA ILE A 425 -11.96 -22.14 33.71
C ILE A 425 -10.72 -23.05 33.88
N GLY A 426 -10.18 -23.17 35.09
CA GLY A 426 -9.02 -24.03 35.39
C GLY A 426 -7.65 -23.43 35.02
N LEU A 427 -7.58 -22.12 34.80
CA LEU A 427 -6.35 -21.38 34.50
C LEU A 427 -5.56 -21.10 35.80
N THR A 428 -5.04 -22.15 36.42
CA THR A 428 -4.41 -22.10 37.77
C THR A 428 -3.06 -21.37 37.81
N ASN A 429 -2.33 -21.32 36.69
CA ASN A 429 -1.05 -20.61 36.61
C ASN A 429 -1.27 -19.08 36.56
N GLY A 430 -0.79 -18.38 37.59
CA GLY A 430 -0.96 -16.92 37.71
C GLY A 430 -0.31 -16.10 36.60
N ILE A 431 0.79 -16.55 35.99
CA ILE A 431 1.41 -15.86 34.84
C ILE A 431 0.54 -16.02 33.60
N LYS A 432 0.02 -17.22 33.35
CA LYS A 432 -0.93 -17.47 32.25
C LYS A 432 -2.20 -16.64 32.41
N ARG A 433 -2.75 -16.52 33.64
CA ARG A 433 -3.88 -15.62 33.92
C ARG A 433 -3.55 -14.16 33.61
N LYS A 434 -2.41 -13.64 34.07
CA LYS A 434 -1.98 -12.27 33.74
C LYS A 434 -1.86 -12.04 32.22
N ARG A 435 -1.33 -13.03 31.48
CA ARG A 435 -1.27 -12.98 30.02
C ARG A 435 -2.67 -12.93 29.41
N PHE A 436 -3.58 -13.81 29.85
CA PHE A 436 -4.97 -13.82 29.40
C PHE A 436 -5.68 -12.49 29.69
N THR A 437 -5.57 -11.96 30.92
CA THR A 437 -6.16 -10.69 31.32
C THR A 437 -5.64 -9.52 30.47
N ARG A 438 -4.36 -9.54 30.06
CA ARG A 438 -3.81 -8.53 29.15
C ARG A 438 -4.46 -8.59 27.77
N GLU A 439 -4.66 -9.78 27.21
CA GLU A 439 -5.35 -9.95 25.92
C GLU A 439 -6.83 -9.54 26.04
N LEU A 440 -7.51 -9.89 27.14
CA LEU A 440 -8.89 -9.45 27.41
C LEU A 440 -8.99 -7.92 27.54
N GLN A 441 -8.02 -7.26 28.17
CA GLN A 441 -7.97 -5.80 28.22
C GLN A 441 -7.78 -5.19 26.83
N GLN A 442 -6.98 -5.80 25.95
CA GLN A 442 -6.87 -5.35 24.56
C GLN A 442 -8.19 -5.52 23.81
N LEU A 443 -8.89 -6.66 24.00
CA LEU A 443 -10.21 -6.90 23.42
C LEU A 443 -11.21 -5.82 23.85
N LYS A 444 -11.27 -5.50 25.16
CA LYS A 444 -12.15 -4.44 25.68
C LYS A 444 -11.87 -3.06 25.09
N LYS A 445 -10.61 -2.73 24.78
CA LYS A 445 -10.27 -1.45 24.14
C LYS A 445 -10.75 -1.34 22.70
N MET A 446 -10.78 -2.47 21.97
CA MET A 446 -11.16 -2.50 20.55
C MET A 446 -12.63 -2.86 20.31
N ALA A 447 -13.36 -3.23 21.36
CA ALA A 447 -14.75 -3.67 21.26
C ALA A 447 -15.69 -2.52 20.84
N ASP A 448 -16.62 -2.84 19.97
CA ASP A 448 -17.77 -2.00 19.61
C ASP A 448 -18.89 -2.26 20.61
N TYR A 449 -19.24 -1.23 21.39
CA TYR A 449 -20.29 -1.28 22.40
C TYR A 449 -21.62 -0.70 21.92
N THR A 450 -21.76 -0.29 20.66
CA THR A 450 -22.96 0.41 20.13
C THR A 450 -24.28 -0.35 20.33
N SER A 451 -24.23 -1.69 20.45
CA SER A 451 -25.41 -2.52 20.74
C SER A 451 -25.99 -2.29 22.14
N ARG A 452 -25.19 -1.81 23.10
CA ARG A 452 -25.60 -1.53 24.50
C ARG A 452 -25.39 -0.07 24.92
N ASP A 453 -24.40 0.62 24.36
CA ASP A 453 -24.01 1.98 24.73
C ASP A 453 -24.82 3.05 23.98
N THR A 454 -26.04 3.29 24.42
CA THR A 454 -26.92 4.31 23.81
C THR A 454 -26.47 5.75 24.09
N SER A 455 -25.65 5.98 25.12
CA SER A 455 -25.21 7.32 25.55
C SER A 455 -23.79 7.69 25.14
N ASN A 456 -23.11 6.84 24.36
CA ASN A 456 -21.72 7.00 23.94
C ASN A 456 -20.75 7.16 25.12
N ILE A 457 -20.95 6.37 26.18
CA ILE A 457 -20.06 6.26 27.35
C ILE A 457 -18.65 5.84 26.91
N ASN A 458 -18.52 4.93 25.95
CA ASN A 458 -17.23 4.51 25.41
C ASN A 458 -16.45 5.70 24.83
N ASN A 459 -17.12 6.53 24.03
CA ASN A 459 -16.51 7.70 23.42
C ASN A 459 -16.08 8.71 24.50
N PHE A 460 -16.92 8.92 25.52
CA PHE A 460 -16.54 9.74 26.68
C PHE A 460 -15.26 9.20 27.34
N LEU A 461 -15.19 7.90 27.62
CA LEU A 461 -13.99 7.28 28.19
C LEU A 461 -12.76 7.48 27.29
N GLN A 462 -12.92 7.33 25.98
CA GLN A 462 -11.85 7.53 24.99
C GLN A 462 -11.33 8.98 24.95
N THR A 463 -12.17 9.99 25.23
CA THR A 463 -11.69 11.39 25.30
C THR A 463 -10.63 11.60 26.39
N MET A 464 -10.63 10.78 27.44
CA MET A 464 -9.63 10.80 28.51
C MET A 464 -8.38 9.97 28.19
N GLY A 465 -8.51 9.04 27.24
CA GLY A 465 -7.47 8.13 26.79
C GLY A 465 -8.04 6.77 26.34
N LEU A 466 -7.43 6.14 25.33
CA LEU A 466 -7.86 4.84 24.82
C LEU A 466 -7.75 3.72 25.87
N GLU A 467 -6.95 3.92 26.91
CA GLU A 467 -6.83 2.99 28.03
C GLU A 467 -8.11 2.86 28.86
N PHE A 468 -8.98 3.87 28.85
CA PHE A 468 -10.20 3.89 29.68
C PHE A 468 -11.37 3.10 29.07
N SER A 469 -11.33 2.77 27.77
CA SER A 469 -12.35 1.93 27.12
C SER A 469 -12.50 0.56 27.77
N ILE A 470 -11.51 0.10 28.55
CA ILE A 470 -11.62 -1.16 29.31
C ILE A 470 -12.75 -1.16 30.34
N TYR A 471 -13.19 0.03 30.78
CA TYR A 471 -14.23 0.20 31.79
C TYR A 471 -15.63 0.35 31.22
N THR A 472 -15.78 0.54 29.90
CA THR A 472 -17.07 0.82 29.25
C THR A 472 -18.15 -0.18 29.66
N TYR A 473 -17.85 -1.48 29.58
CA TYR A 473 -18.84 -2.51 29.91
C TYR A 473 -19.25 -2.51 31.38
N SER A 474 -18.30 -2.26 32.29
CA SER A 474 -18.57 -2.15 33.73
C SER A 474 -19.46 -0.95 34.05
N PHE A 475 -19.28 0.18 33.36
CA PHE A 475 -20.17 1.34 33.50
C PHE A 475 -21.59 1.01 33.04
N LEU A 476 -21.73 0.38 31.88
CA LEU A 476 -23.04 0.01 31.33
C LEU A 476 -23.77 -1.00 32.23
N ASN A 477 -23.05 -1.97 32.80
CA ASN A 477 -23.63 -2.94 33.74
C ASN A 477 -24.00 -2.31 35.09
N ALA A 478 -23.29 -1.27 35.53
CA ALA A 478 -23.66 -0.48 36.70
C ALA A 478 -24.87 0.44 36.47
N GLY A 479 -25.48 0.41 35.28
CA GLY A 479 -26.65 1.23 34.93
C GLY A 479 -26.29 2.69 34.61
N LEU A 480 -25.02 2.98 34.30
CA LEU A 480 -24.58 4.31 33.87
C LEU A 480 -24.79 4.48 32.36
N ASP A 481 -26.02 4.18 31.92
CA ASP A 481 -26.43 4.21 30.53
C ASP A 481 -26.93 5.59 30.07
N LYS A 482 -26.95 6.58 30.97
CA LYS A 482 -27.32 7.99 30.70
C LYS A 482 -26.30 8.97 31.27
N LYS A 483 -26.02 10.02 30.50
CA LYS A 483 -25.10 11.10 30.90
C LYS A 483 -25.49 11.80 32.19
N ASP A 484 -26.77 11.84 32.54
CA ASP A 484 -27.24 12.48 33.77
C ASP A 484 -26.85 11.68 35.03
N TYR A 485 -26.77 10.34 34.94
CA TYR A 485 -26.34 9.49 36.06
C TYR A 485 -24.82 9.55 36.28
N LEU A 486 -24.05 9.81 35.22
CA LEU A 486 -22.61 10.03 35.34
C LEU A 486 -22.28 11.23 36.23
N ARG A 487 -23.11 12.28 36.26
CA ARG A 487 -22.85 13.51 37.04
C ARG A 487 -22.82 13.27 38.55
N ASN A 488 -23.67 12.37 39.03
CA ASN A 488 -23.87 12.17 40.46
C ASN A 488 -23.07 10.98 41.03
N ILE A 489 -22.17 10.39 40.24
CA ILE A 489 -21.41 9.23 40.68
C ILE A 489 -20.35 9.60 41.72
N SER A 490 -20.26 8.82 42.79
CA SER A 490 -19.20 8.97 43.79
C SER A 490 -17.96 8.15 43.44
N GLU A 491 -16.80 8.51 44.02
CA GLU A 491 -15.60 7.69 43.87
C GLU A 491 -15.81 6.27 44.44
N ASP A 492 -16.60 6.14 45.51
CA ASP A 492 -16.93 4.86 46.13
C ASP A 492 -17.71 3.96 45.15
N GLN A 493 -18.71 4.52 44.45
CA GLN A 493 -19.46 3.80 43.41
C GLN A 493 -18.57 3.39 42.23
N LEU A 494 -17.59 4.21 41.83
CA LEU A 494 -16.62 3.83 40.81
C LEU A 494 -15.75 2.64 41.24
N LEU A 495 -15.47 2.52 42.54
CA LEU A 495 -14.71 1.40 43.10
C LEU A 495 -15.57 0.14 43.23
N THR A 496 -16.75 0.24 43.84
CA THR A 496 -17.59 -0.91 44.20
C THR A 496 -18.45 -1.40 43.04
N GLU A 497 -19.15 -0.51 42.35
CA GLU A 497 -20.11 -0.86 41.30
C GLU A 497 -19.44 -1.00 39.93
N CYS A 498 -18.51 -0.09 39.60
CA CYS A 498 -17.79 -0.12 38.31
C CYS A 498 -16.49 -0.94 38.35
N GLY A 499 -16.06 -1.42 39.53
CA GLY A 499 -14.89 -2.29 39.68
C GLY A 499 -13.55 -1.63 39.34
N ILE A 500 -13.43 -0.30 39.44
CA ILE A 500 -12.22 0.42 39.06
C ILE A 500 -11.27 0.49 40.26
N SER A 501 -10.45 -0.54 40.44
CA SER A 501 -9.49 -0.61 41.56
C SER A 501 -8.37 0.43 41.49
N ASN A 502 -7.96 0.86 40.30
CA ASN A 502 -6.89 1.85 40.11
C ASN A 502 -7.37 3.25 40.51
N SER A 503 -6.82 3.78 41.61
CA SER A 503 -7.17 5.10 42.15
C SER A 503 -6.86 6.26 41.20
N ILE A 504 -5.79 6.16 40.40
CA ILE A 504 -5.43 7.19 39.41
C ILE A 504 -6.47 7.22 38.29
N HIS A 505 -6.94 6.05 37.86
CA HIS A 505 -7.98 5.98 36.83
C HIS A 505 -9.30 6.55 37.34
N ARG A 506 -9.71 6.21 38.57
CA ARG A 506 -10.89 6.82 39.20
C ARG A 506 -10.78 8.33 39.27
N LEU A 507 -9.65 8.86 39.72
CA LEU A 507 -9.42 10.30 39.81
C LEU A 507 -9.53 10.99 38.43
N ARG A 508 -8.91 10.42 37.38
CA ARG A 508 -9.00 10.97 36.02
C ARG A 508 -10.41 10.92 35.45
N ILE A 509 -11.16 9.84 35.71
CA ILE A 509 -12.56 9.73 35.29
C ILE A 509 -13.43 10.75 36.03
N MET A 510 -13.29 10.88 37.35
CA MET A 510 -14.01 11.89 38.14
C MET A 510 -13.74 13.31 37.64
N GLU A 511 -12.50 13.61 37.28
CA GLU A 511 -12.13 14.90 36.69
C GLU A 511 -12.77 15.10 35.30
N GLY A 512 -12.77 14.07 34.45
CA GLY A 512 -13.45 14.12 33.16
C GLY A 512 -14.97 14.33 33.27
N ILE A 513 -15.62 13.73 34.27
CA ILE A 513 -17.04 13.94 34.57
C ILE A 513 -17.30 15.40 34.95
N ARG A 514 -16.48 15.99 35.83
CA ARG A 514 -16.59 17.41 36.23
C ARG A 514 -16.37 18.36 35.06
N GLN A 515 -15.47 18.03 34.14
CA GLN A 515 -15.26 18.83 32.93
C GLN A 515 -16.45 18.78 31.98
N LEU A 516 -17.16 17.65 31.93
CA LEU A 516 -18.43 17.51 31.23
C LEU A 516 -19.53 18.42 31.81
N GLU A 517 -19.55 18.58 33.13
CA GLU A 517 -20.46 19.50 33.82
C GLU A 517 -20.14 20.96 33.49
N ASN A 518 -18.86 21.34 33.49
CA ASN A 518 -18.41 22.70 33.18
C ASN A 518 -18.57 23.06 31.69
N GLY A 519 -18.39 22.10 30.78
CA GLY A 519 -18.63 22.29 29.35
C GLY A 519 -20.11 22.52 29.00
N LEU A 520 -21.02 21.93 29.78
CA LEU A 520 -22.47 22.09 29.61
C LEU A 520 -23.04 23.33 30.32
N ALA A 521 -22.38 23.85 31.35
CA ALA A 521 -22.74 25.14 31.95
C ALA A 521 -22.55 26.31 30.96
N ASN A 522 -21.62 26.20 30.01
CA ASN A 522 -21.52 27.11 28.86
C ASN A 522 -22.44 26.72 27.69
N GLY A 523 -22.93 25.47 27.65
CA GLY A 523 -23.78 24.93 26.58
C GLY A 523 -25.28 25.16 26.76
N MET A 524 -25.77 25.52 27.95
CA MET A 524 -27.20 25.81 28.17
C MET A 524 -27.69 27.16 27.61
N ASN A 525 -26.85 27.87 26.85
CA ASN A 525 -27.26 29.04 26.05
C ASN A 525 -27.34 28.77 24.53
N GLU A 526 -26.99 27.57 24.03
CA GLU A 526 -26.83 27.36 22.58
C GLU A 526 -27.79 26.35 21.91
N ASP A 527 -28.72 25.74 22.65
CA ASP A 527 -29.66 24.78 22.03
C ASP A 527 -30.97 25.40 21.52
N ASN A 528 -31.05 26.74 21.36
CA ASN A 528 -32.26 27.34 20.78
C ASN A 528 -32.12 28.65 19.97
N GLN A 529 -30.95 29.05 19.47
CA GLN A 529 -30.90 30.21 18.54
C GLN A 529 -29.91 30.03 17.37
N ASP A 530 -30.49 29.98 16.16
CA ASP A 530 -29.90 30.32 14.85
C ASP A 530 -28.42 29.93 14.62
N LYS A 531 -28.16 28.67 14.20
CA LYS A 531 -26.88 28.34 13.54
C LYS A 531 -26.77 29.14 12.23
N SER A 532 -25.96 30.21 12.23
CA SER A 532 -25.66 30.99 11.04
C SER A 532 -24.97 30.11 9.99
N LEU A 533 -25.47 30.10 8.77
CA LEU A 533 -24.88 29.34 7.67
C LEU A 533 -23.58 30.03 7.20
N ASP A 534 -22.47 29.31 7.07
CA ASP A 534 -21.20 29.92 6.62
C ASP A 534 -21.11 29.96 5.10
N VAL A 535 -21.49 28.88 4.40
CA VAL A 535 -21.31 28.76 2.95
C VAL A 535 -22.56 28.17 2.29
N PHE A 536 -23.10 28.85 1.29
CA PHE A 536 -24.10 28.29 0.37
C PHE A 536 -23.43 27.94 -0.96
N VAL A 537 -23.58 26.70 -1.44
CA VAL A 537 -23.03 26.26 -2.72
C VAL A 537 -24.15 26.10 -3.76
N SER A 538 -24.11 26.92 -4.80
CA SER A 538 -24.96 26.83 -5.98
C SER A 538 -24.26 26.06 -7.09
N TYR A 539 -24.98 25.14 -7.75
CA TYR A 539 -24.43 24.31 -8.82
C TYR A 539 -25.50 23.88 -9.83
N ARG A 540 -25.06 23.47 -11.02
CA ARG A 540 -25.94 22.88 -12.03
C ARG A 540 -26.22 21.42 -11.69
N ARG A 541 -27.49 21.05 -11.43
CA ARG A 541 -27.85 19.65 -11.07
C ARG A 541 -27.38 18.60 -12.10
N SER A 542 -27.37 18.94 -13.39
CA SER A 542 -27.03 17.98 -14.46
C SER A 542 -25.58 17.52 -14.48
N ASN A 543 -24.63 18.32 -13.98
CA ASN A 543 -23.20 17.98 -14.06
C ASN A 543 -22.32 18.53 -12.93
N GLY A 544 -22.84 19.38 -12.04
CA GLY A 544 -22.11 20.01 -10.94
C GLY A 544 -22.33 19.35 -9.57
N SER A 545 -23.21 18.34 -9.46
CA SER A 545 -23.57 17.71 -8.19
C SER A 545 -22.39 17.05 -7.48
N GLN A 546 -21.54 16.34 -8.23
CA GLN A 546 -20.38 15.65 -7.70
C GLN A 546 -19.33 16.64 -7.14
N LEU A 547 -19.02 17.71 -7.88
CA LEU A 547 -18.08 18.74 -7.46
C LEU A 547 -18.62 19.56 -6.27
N ALA A 548 -19.91 19.89 -6.25
CA ALA A 548 -20.55 20.57 -5.13
C ALA A 548 -20.52 19.73 -3.84
N SER A 549 -20.72 18.41 -3.97
CA SER A 549 -20.64 17.47 -2.85
C SER A 549 -19.22 17.36 -2.31
N LEU A 550 -18.23 17.31 -3.20
CA LEU A 550 -16.81 17.30 -2.84
C LEU A 550 -16.41 18.59 -2.10
N LEU A 551 -16.83 19.76 -2.61
CA LEU A 551 -16.60 21.05 -1.94
C LEU A 551 -17.25 21.10 -0.55
N LYS A 552 -18.50 20.61 -0.43
CA LYS A 552 -19.18 20.51 0.86
C LYS A 552 -18.37 19.70 1.86
N VAL A 553 -17.96 18.48 1.50
CA VAL A 553 -17.18 17.60 2.38
C VAL A 553 -15.87 18.27 2.80
N HIS A 554 -15.12 18.85 1.85
CA HIS A 554 -13.85 19.51 2.15
C HIS A 554 -13.96 20.77 3.02
N LEU A 555 -15.06 21.52 2.90
CA LEU A 555 -15.32 22.70 3.71
C LEU A 555 -15.82 22.31 5.11
N GLN A 556 -16.66 21.29 5.21
CA GLN A 556 -17.13 20.74 6.50
C GLN A 556 -15.98 20.13 7.31
N LEU A 557 -15.05 19.42 6.66
CA LEU A 557 -13.83 18.92 7.30
C LEU A 557 -12.93 20.03 7.87
N ARG A 558 -13.09 21.28 7.39
CA ARG A 558 -12.40 22.47 7.89
C ARG A 558 -13.24 23.30 8.86
N GLY A 559 -14.38 22.77 9.31
CA GLY A 559 -15.24 23.38 10.32
C GLY A 559 -16.28 24.37 9.79
N PHE A 560 -16.47 24.50 8.47
CA PHE A 560 -17.50 25.39 7.91
C PHE A 560 -18.88 24.72 7.85
N SER A 561 -19.93 25.46 8.18
CA SER A 561 -21.31 25.04 7.94
C SER A 561 -21.72 25.31 6.49
N VAL A 562 -21.91 24.23 5.71
CA VAL A 562 -22.11 24.31 4.25
C VAL A 562 -23.47 23.74 3.85
N PHE A 563 -24.24 24.54 3.10
CA PHE A 563 -25.51 24.11 2.50
C PHE A 563 -25.34 23.87 1.01
N ILE A 564 -25.89 22.74 0.53
CA ILE A 564 -26.04 22.42 -0.89
C ILE A 564 -27.49 22.01 -1.13
N ASP A 565 -28.02 22.34 -2.29
CA ASP A 565 -29.39 21.99 -2.70
C ASP A 565 -29.50 20.48 -3.03
N VAL A 566 -29.79 19.64 -2.04
CA VAL A 566 -29.93 18.18 -2.21
C VAL A 566 -31.27 17.86 -2.91
N GLU A 567 -31.27 16.85 -3.78
CA GLU A 567 -32.30 16.39 -4.74
C GLU A 567 -33.78 16.25 -4.27
N ARG A 568 -34.12 16.59 -3.02
CA ARG A 568 -35.48 16.48 -2.47
C ARG A 568 -36.44 17.62 -2.85
N LEU A 569 -36.00 18.61 -3.64
CA LEU A 569 -36.84 19.73 -4.08
C LEU A 569 -37.26 19.54 -5.55
N GLU A 570 -38.54 19.18 -5.74
CA GLU A 570 -39.19 19.04 -7.05
C GLU A 570 -39.11 20.33 -7.87
N ALA A 571 -38.90 20.18 -9.18
CA ALA A 571 -38.91 21.30 -10.11
C ALA A 571 -40.31 21.94 -10.17
N GLY A 572 -40.46 23.15 -9.63
CA GLY A 572 -41.65 23.99 -9.85
C GLY A 572 -42.18 24.75 -8.64
N LYS A 573 -41.85 24.37 -7.40
CA LYS A 573 -42.18 25.15 -6.19
C LYS A 573 -40.93 25.83 -5.65
N PHE A 574 -40.92 27.16 -5.79
CA PHE A 574 -39.86 28.00 -5.27
C PHE A 574 -39.98 28.11 -3.75
N ASP A 575 -39.03 27.53 -3.02
CA ASP A 575 -39.12 27.36 -1.57
C ASP A 575 -38.56 28.61 -0.85
N ASN A 576 -39.39 29.32 -0.10
CA ASN A 576 -38.99 30.53 0.64
C ASN A 576 -37.85 30.26 1.64
N ASN A 577 -37.73 29.02 2.10
CA ASN A 577 -36.66 28.57 2.99
C ASN A 577 -35.27 28.64 2.31
N LEU A 578 -35.18 28.42 0.99
CA LEU A 578 -33.91 28.45 0.26
C LEU A 578 -33.36 29.88 0.16
N LEU A 579 -34.22 30.86 -0.10
CA LEU A 579 -33.83 32.27 -0.10
C LEU A 579 -33.36 32.72 1.29
N GLN A 580 -34.02 32.26 2.35
CA GLN A 580 -33.59 32.52 3.71
C GLN A 580 -32.22 31.88 3.99
N SER A 581 -31.96 30.66 3.49
CA SER A 581 -30.63 30.03 3.61
C SER A 581 -29.54 30.79 2.88
N ILE A 582 -29.85 31.39 1.71
CA ILE A 582 -28.90 32.24 0.97
C ILE A 582 -28.65 33.55 1.73
N GLN A 583 -29.70 34.21 2.23
CA GLN A 583 -29.56 35.44 3.03
C GLN A 583 -28.80 35.22 4.34
N LYS A 584 -28.94 34.03 4.95
CA LYS A 584 -28.22 33.65 6.16
C LYS A 584 -26.79 33.18 5.90
N ALA A 585 -26.39 32.94 4.65
CA ALA A 585 -25.05 32.47 4.28
C ALA A 585 -24.03 33.61 4.28
N LYS A 586 -22.90 33.44 4.98
CA LYS A 586 -21.79 34.43 4.93
C LYS A 586 -21.09 34.45 3.58
N HIS A 587 -21.00 33.30 2.92
CA HIS A 587 -20.31 33.13 1.65
C HIS A 587 -21.19 32.38 0.65
N PHE A 588 -21.09 32.77 -0.61
CA PHE A 588 -21.80 32.14 -1.72
C PHE A 588 -20.78 31.57 -2.72
N LEU A 589 -20.89 30.29 -3.02
CA LEU A 589 -19.97 29.54 -3.87
C LEU A 589 -20.72 29.02 -5.10
N LEU A 590 -20.33 29.47 -6.29
CA LEU A 590 -20.94 29.03 -7.55
C LEU A 590 -20.04 28.04 -8.28
N VAL A 591 -20.54 26.85 -8.53
CA VAL A 591 -19.83 25.79 -9.27
C VAL A 591 -20.05 25.97 -10.77
N LEU A 592 -18.98 26.33 -11.50
CA LEU A 592 -18.97 26.56 -12.95
C LEU A 592 -18.47 25.33 -13.72
N THR A 593 -19.31 24.32 -13.86
CA THR A 593 -19.09 23.22 -14.80
C THR A 593 -19.33 23.65 -16.25
N PRO A 594 -18.84 22.90 -17.25
CA PRO A 594 -19.20 23.15 -18.66
C PRO A 594 -20.71 23.31 -18.82
N ASN A 595 -21.15 24.34 -19.53
CA ASN A 595 -22.57 24.67 -19.77
C ASN A 595 -23.41 25.03 -18.51
N ALA A 596 -22.79 25.29 -17.35
CA ALA A 596 -23.52 25.61 -16.11
C ALA A 596 -24.45 26.83 -16.25
N LEU A 597 -24.05 27.83 -17.04
CA LEU A 597 -24.78 29.09 -17.24
C LEU A 597 -25.64 29.12 -18.52
N GLU A 598 -25.64 28.06 -19.33
CA GLU A 598 -26.28 28.06 -20.66
C GLU A 598 -27.78 28.38 -20.57
N ARG A 599 -28.48 27.84 -19.55
CA ARG A 599 -29.91 28.14 -19.32
C ARG A 599 -30.18 29.49 -18.65
N CYS A 600 -29.15 30.20 -18.22
CA CYS A 600 -29.28 31.57 -17.70
C CYS A 600 -29.32 32.59 -18.86
N ILE A 601 -28.85 32.22 -20.05
CA ILE A 601 -28.81 33.09 -21.22
C ILE A 601 -30.23 33.29 -21.75
N GLY A 602 -30.71 34.54 -21.79
CA GLY A 602 -32.07 34.86 -22.25
C GLY A 602 -33.19 34.58 -21.24
N ASP A 603 -32.86 34.18 -20.01
CA ASP A 603 -33.84 33.93 -18.94
C ASP A 603 -34.29 35.25 -18.28
N ILE A 604 -35.05 36.05 -19.04
CA ILE A 604 -35.57 37.38 -18.62
C ILE A 604 -36.53 37.25 -17.42
N GLU A 605 -37.27 36.14 -17.35
CA GLU A 605 -38.25 35.86 -16.29
C GLU A 605 -37.63 35.20 -15.04
N ARG A 606 -36.30 34.96 -15.03
CA ARG A 606 -35.54 34.36 -13.90
C ARG A 606 -36.12 33.04 -13.41
N LYS A 607 -36.50 32.17 -14.34
CA LYS A 607 -37.03 30.85 -14.04
C LYS A 607 -35.92 29.84 -13.70
N ASP A 608 -34.69 30.07 -14.16
CA ASP A 608 -33.58 29.18 -13.84
C ASP A 608 -33.07 29.44 -12.41
N TRP A 609 -32.93 28.37 -11.65
CA TRP A 609 -32.50 28.43 -10.24
C TRP A 609 -31.13 29.08 -10.09
N VAL A 610 -30.16 28.72 -10.95
CA VAL A 610 -28.79 29.26 -10.87
C VAL A 610 -28.79 30.76 -11.15
N HIS A 611 -29.60 31.21 -12.12
CA HIS A 611 -29.75 32.62 -12.44
C HIS A 611 -30.37 33.40 -11.29
N ARG A 612 -31.41 32.86 -10.65
CA ARG A 612 -32.14 33.53 -9.58
C ARG A 612 -31.35 33.64 -8.28
N VAL A 613 -30.49 32.67 -7.96
CA VAL A 613 -29.66 32.72 -6.73
C VAL A 613 -28.36 33.53 -6.88
N SER A 614 -27.95 33.88 -8.11
CA SER A 614 -26.68 34.58 -8.38
C SER A 614 -26.77 36.11 -8.26
N LYS A 615 -27.95 36.67 -8.00
CA LYS A 615 -28.16 38.07 -7.59
C LYS A 615 -29.11 38.07 -6.38
N PRO A 616 -28.59 38.16 -5.15
CA PRO A 616 -29.43 38.23 -3.95
C PRO A 616 -30.33 39.47 -3.95
#